data_AF-A0A8H7QCH4-F1
#
_entry.id   AF-A0A8H7QCH4-F1
#
_cell.length_a   1.000
_cell.length_b   1.000
_cell.length_c   1.000
_cell.angle_alpha   90.00
_cell.angle_beta   90.00
_cell.angle_gamma   90.00
#
_symmetry.space_group_name_H-M   'P 1'
#
loop_
_entity.id
_entity.type
_entity.pdbx_description
1 polymer ?
#
loop_
_entity_poly.entity_id
_entity_poly.type
_entity_poly.pdbx_seq_one_letter_code
_entity_poly.pdbx_strand_id
1 'polypeptide(L)'
;LNLKLKNCSIALLIITCEVHSRHSSVDMHSESTEFSVPGESSGYKNRMSCTTYEKSDGGATKLKLIIGTKTVNLLITCSAEISTEPKINIGPGVEFGHGSITDSNCKIYLMKSKVEEFLKMFETFKLNPLHINISSLRQVTSSFSKCSSYLLWRSTLQEFDSSVYSPATVFTLCDLPNKDGYGVGSTSGAKLGSHILQIFAKAILVNKGIIQLSDFHNVLLEYENIIKQKCDVKEWSSIIKVMDEINASLNSGELSVTSFCNNNSGSVSEIANKLSSSISTANNMIAKNVKKKLLQLYQ
;
A
#
# COMPACT_ATOMS: atom_id res chain seq x y z
N LEU A 1 -0.67 -12.71 -23.96
CA LEU A 1 -2.10 -12.33 -24.01
C LEU A 1 -2.44 -11.97 -25.47
N ASN A 2 -2.92 -12.91 -26.28
CA ASN A 2 -3.35 -12.63 -27.68
C ASN A 2 -4.75 -11.97 -27.66
N LEU A 3 -4.91 -10.92 -26.86
CA LEU A 3 -6.10 -10.10 -26.83
C LEU A 3 -6.05 -9.18 -28.05
N LYS A 4 -6.58 -9.65 -29.19
CA LYS A 4 -7.01 -8.75 -30.27
C LYS A 4 -8.24 -7.99 -29.77
N LEU A 5 -8.04 -6.99 -28.91
CA LEU A 5 -9.08 -6.04 -28.53
C LEU A 5 -9.32 -5.13 -29.74
N LYS A 6 -10.15 -5.60 -30.68
CA LYS A 6 -10.70 -4.74 -31.73
C LYS A 6 -11.48 -3.62 -31.03
N ASN A 7 -11.05 -2.37 -31.25
CA ASN A 7 -11.72 -1.12 -30.86
C ASN A 7 -11.45 -0.57 -29.45
N CYS A 8 -10.41 -1.01 -28.72
CA CYS A 8 -9.97 -0.31 -27.50
C CYS A 8 -8.73 0.54 -27.79
N SER A 9 -8.77 1.83 -27.44
CA SER A 9 -7.60 2.72 -27.54
C SER A 9 -6.53 2.42 -26.50
N ILE A 10 -6.93 1.92 -25.32
CA ILE A 10 -6.06 1.60 -24.19
C ILE A 10 -6.57 0.33 -23.51
N ALA A 11 -5.65 -0.58 -23.17
CA ALA A 11 -5.93 -1.74 -22.33
C ALA A 11 -4.99 -1.73 -21.13
N LEU A 12 -5.56 -1.87 -19.92
CA LEU A 12 -4.80 -1.82 -18.68
C LEU A 12 -4.83 -3.18 -17.98
N LEU A 13 -3.66 -3.66 -17.60
CA LEU A 13 -3.50 -4.72 -16.63
C LEU A 13 -3.47 -4.09 -15.23
N ILE A 14 -4.42 -4.47 -14.38
CA ILE A 14 -4.41 -4.11 -12.97
C ILE A 14 -3.50 -5.10 -12.23
N ILE A 15 -2.44 -4.59 -11.62
CA ILE A 15 -1.42 -5.40 -10.95
C ILE A 15 -1.62 -5.37 -9.44
N THR A 16 -1.88 -4.20 -8.86
CA THR A 16 -2.08 -4.05 -7.41
C THR A 16 -3.26 -3.12 -7.14
N CYS A 17 -4.11 -3.51 -6.19
CA CYS A 17 -5.20 -2.69 -5.70
C CYS A 17 -5.32 -2.73 -4.18
N GLU A 18 -5.95 -1.70 -3.63
CA GLU A 18 -6.20 -1.51 -2.20
C GLU A 18 -7.69 -1.31 -1.97
N VAL A 19 -8.26 -2.08 -1.04
CA VAL A 19 -9.68 -1.96 -0.66
C VAL A 19 -9.84 -0.87 0.41
N HIS A 20 -10.82 0.00 0.22
CA HIS A 20 -11.24 0.98 1.21
C HIS A 20 -12.74 0.82 1.48
N SER A 21 -13.14 0.76 2.76
CA SER A 21 -14.56 0.78 3.10
C SER A 21 -15.11 2.20 2.87
N ARG A 22 -16.40 2.33 2.52
CA ARG A 22 -17.07 3.64 2.51
C ARG A 22 -17.55 4.08 3.89
N HIS A 23 -17.60 3.16 4.85
CA HIS A 23 -18.08 3.46 6.19
C HIS A 23 -16.89 3.75 7.12
N SER A 24 -16.85 4.95 7.67
CA SER A 24 -15.81 5.40 8.61
C SER A 24 -15.76 4.60 9.92
N SER A 25 -16.86 3.93 10.27
CA SER A 25 -16.92 2.98 11.39
C SER A 25 -16.13 1.70 11.15
N VAL A 26 -15.87 1.35 9.89
CA VAL A 26 -15.13 0.15 9.48
C VAL A 26 -13.70 0.52 9.09
N ASP A 27 -13.52 1.67 8.44
CA ASP A 27 -12.22 2.12 7.95
C ASP A 27 -12.03 3.62 8.14
N MET A 28 -11.01 4.01 8.90
CA MET A 28 -10.65 5.43 9.05
C MET A 28 -10.26 6.08 7.72
N HIS A 29 -9.76 5.28 6.76
CA HIS A 29 -9.39 5.74 5.43
C HIS A 29 -10.57 5.69 4.45
N SER A 30 -11.80 5.70 4.97
CA SER A 30 -13.01 5.67 4.15
C SER A 30 -13.10 6.87 3.23
N GLU A 31 -13.49 6.63 1.98
CA GLU A 31 -13.68 7.68 1.01
C GLU A 31 -14.98 8.44 1.29
N SER A 32 -14.91 9.77 1.27
CA SER A 32 -16.02 10.69 1.53
C SER A 32 -16.68 11.26 0.26
N THR A 33 -16.30 10.77 -0.92
CA THR A 33 -16.75 11.36 -2.19
C THR A 33 -17.78 10.47 -2.90
N GLU A 34 -18.68 11.14 -3.63
CA GLU A 34 -19.73 10.51 -4.43
C GLU A 34 -19.24 10.04 -5.81
N PHE A 35 -18.10 10.53 -6.29
CA PHE A 35 -17.62 10.27 -7.66
C PHE A 35 -17.39 8.79 -7.98
N SER A 36 -16.98 8.01 -6.98
CA SER A 36 -16.79 6.56 -7.12
C SER A 36 -18.08 5.78 -6.81
N VAL A 37 -19.19 6.42 -6.44
CA VAL A 37 -20.46 5.74 -6.16
C VAL A 37 -21.10 5.35 -7.50
N PRO A 38 -21.54 4.09 -7.68
CA PRO A 38 -22.26 3.69 -8.88
C PRO A 38 -23.52 4.54 -9.08
N GLY A 39 -23.60 5.25 -10.20
CA GLY A 39 -24.79 5.99 -10.62
C GLY A 39 -25.72 5.15 -11.49
N GLU A 40 -26.90 5.70 -11.80
CA GLU A 40 -27.85 5.07 -12.75
C GLU A 40 -27.30 5.01 -14.17
N SER A 41 -26.46 5.97 -14.54
CA SER A 41 -25.75 6.03 -15.83
C SER A 41 -24.59 5.04 -15.96
N SER A 42 -24.28 4.27 -14.90
CA SER A 42 -23.18 3.31 -14.93
C SER A 42 -23.44 2.18 -15.92
N GLY A 43 -22.41 1.86 -16.73
CA GLY A 43 -22.40 0.68 -17.59
C GLY A 43 -22.60 -0.65 -16.84
N TYR A 44 -22.44 -0.65 -15.52
CA TYR A 44 -22.66 -1.79 -14.64
C TYR A 44 -23.97 -1.71 -13.84
N LYS A 45 -24.97 -0.97 -14.34
CA LYS A 45 -26.35 -0.93 -13.81
C LYS A 45 -26.43 -0.65 -12.30
N ASN A 46 -25.82 0.45 -11.83
CA ASN A 46 -25.83 0.86 -10.42
C ASN A 46 -25.19 -0.16 -9.44
N ARG A 47 -24.34 -1.07 -9.92
CA ARG A 47 -23.61 -2.03 -9.07
C ARG A 47 -22.15 -1.63 -8.83
N MET A 48 -21.53 -1.06 -9.86
CA MET A 48 -20.12 -0.72 -9.87
C MET A 48 -19.90 0.56 -10.69
N SER A 49 -18.87 1.32 -10.34
CA SER A 49 -18.32 2.41 -11.15
C SER A 49 -16.86 2.08 -11.44
N CYS A 50 -16.33 2.64 -12.51
CA CYS A 50 -14.90 2.62 -12.80
C CYS A 50 -14.56 3.99 -13.36
N THR A 51 -13.83 4.78 -12.60
CA THR A 51 -13.61 6.18 -12.96
C THR A 51 -12.25 6.66 -12.49
N THR A 52 -11.77 7.70 -13.16
CA THR A 52 -10.67 8.52 -12.67
C THR A 52 -11.19 9.79 -12.01
N TYR A 53 -10.68 10.14 -10.84
CA TYR A 53 -11.03 11.41 -10.22
C TYR A 53 -9.84 12.02 -9.44
N GLU A 54 -9.82 13.34 -9.36
CA GLU A 54 -8.77 14.09 -8.68
C GLU A 54 -8.97 14.06 -7.17
N LYS A 55 -7.93 13.64 -6.44
CA LYS A 55 -7.95 13.65 -4.97
C LYS A 55 -6.56 13.90 -4.40
N SER A 56 -6.55 14.67 -3.31
CA SER A 56 -5.40 14.80 -2.42
C SER A 56 -5.60 13.90 -1.20
N ASP A 57 -4.55 13.18 -0.79
CA ASP A 57 -4.48 12.49 0.51
C ASP A 57 -3.49 13.24 1.42
N GLY A 58 -3.65 14.56 1.56
CA GLY A 58 -2.73 15.40 2.34
C GLY A 58 -1.44 15.81 1.60
N GLY A 59 -1.40 15.61 0.28
CA GLY A 59 -0.29 16.01 -0.59
C GLY A 59 -0.80 16.67 -1.88
N ALA A 60 0.01 16.66 -2.94
CA ALA A 60 -0.44 17.12 -4.26
C ALA A 60 -1.65 16.30 -4.73
N THR A 61 -2.62 16.98 -5.33
CA THR A 61 -3.76 16.33 -5.99
C THR A 61 -3.25 15.41 -7.09
N LYS A 62 -3.74 14.17 -7.11
CA LYS A 62 -3.46 13.19 -8.16
C LYS A 62 -4.75 12.69 -8.76
N LEU A 63 -4.74 12.41 -10.05
CA LEU A 63 -5.82 11.70 -10.71
C LEU A 63 -5.71 10.21 -10.35
N LYS A 64 -6.72 9.66 -9.67
CA LYS A 64 -6.72 8.27 -9.19
C LYS A 64 -7.70 7.42 -9.95
N LEU A 65 -7.31 6.20 -10.32
CA LEU A 65 -8.21 5.21 -10.91
C LEU A 65 -8.85 4.37 -9.80
N ILE A 66 -10.17 4.38 -9.73
CA ILE A 66 -10.95 3.66 -8.71
C ILE A 66 -12.05 2.84 -9.35
N ILE A 67 -12.21 1.61 -8.86
CA ILE A 67 -13.40 0.79 -9.10
C ILE A 67 -14.24 0.84 -7.83
N GLY A 68 -15.39 1.51 -7.89
CA GLY A 68 -16.23 1.74 -6.74
C GLY A 68 -17.49 0.88 -6.74
N THR A 69 -17.95 0.51 -5.55
CA THR A 69 -19.27 -0.10 -5.32
C THR A 69 -20.02 0.71 -4.27
N LYS A 70 -21.22 0.28 -3.88
CA LYS A 70 -22.00 0.95 -2.82
C LYS A 70 -21.35 0.85 -1.43
N THR A 71 -20.51 -0.14 -1.18
CA THR A 71 -19.97 -0.44 0.16
C THR A 71 -18.45 -0.31 0.25
N VAL A 72 -17.74 -0.58 -0.85
CA VAL A 72 -16.28 -0.57 -0.90
C VAL A 72 -15.75 0.06 -2.19
N ASN A 73 -14.54 0.58 -2.11
CA ASN A 73 -13.76 1.07 -3.25
C ASN A 73 -12.48 0.25 -3.40
N LEU A 74 -12.08 0.04 -4.64
CA LEU A 74 -10.79 -0.55 -5.01
C LEU A 74 -9.96 0.57 -5.63
N LEU A 75 -8.97 1.05 -4.88
CA LEU A 75 -7.98 2.00 -5.37
C LEU A 75 -6.90 1.23 -6.13
N ILE A 76 -6.67 1.58 -7.39
CA ILE A 76 -5.59 0.97 -8.16
C ILE A 76 -4.27 1.65 -7.81
N THR A 77 -3.28 0.88 -7.35
CA THR A 77 -1.97 1.38 -6.92
C THR A 77 -0.81 0.82 -7.74
N CYS A 78 -1.07 -0.17 -8.60
CA CYS A 78 -0.17 -0.54 -9.69
C CYS A 78 -0.96 -1.01 -10.90
N SER A 79 -0.67 -0.42 -12.06
CA SER A 79 -1.24 -0.84 -13.33
C SER A 79 -0.23 -0.69 -14.47
N ALA A 80 -0.45 -1.44 -15.55
CA ALA A 80 0.38 -1.38 -16.73
C ALA A 80 -0.46 -1.30 -18.00
N GLU A 81 -0.06 -0.44 -18.93
CA GLU A 81 -0.61 -0.44 -20.28
C GLU A 81 -0.13 -1.70 -21.02
N ILE A 82 -1.08 -2.43 -21.61
CA ILE A 82 -0.81 -3.60 -22.42
C ILE A 82 -0.48 -3.12 -23.84
N SER A 83 0.79 -2.90 -24.13
CA SER A 83 1.28 -2.46 -25.43
C SER A 83 2.67 -3.03 -25.73
N THR A 84 3.22 -2.74 -26.90
CA THR A 84 4.62 -3.08 -27.24
C THR A 84 5.63 -2.29 -26.40
N GLU A 85 5.22 -1.16 -25.86
CA GLU A 85 5.99 -0.34 -24.94
C GLU A 85 5.17 -0.02 -23.67
N PRO A 86 5.09 -0.96 -22.71
CA PRO A 86 4.24 -0.81 -21.54
C PRO A 86 4.62 0.43 -20.72
N LYS A 87 3.62 1.26 -20.39
CA LYS A 87 3.71 2.31 -19.38
C LYS A 87 3.23 1.76 -18.06
N ILE A 88 4.05 1.90 -17.02
CA ILE A 88 3.77 1.36 -15.69
C ILE A 88 3.45 2.52 -14.75
N ASN A 89 2.25 2.49 -14.17
CA ASN A 89 1.85 3.42 -13.12
C ASN A 89 2.03 2.72 -11.78
N ILE A 90 2.83 3.30 -10.88
CA ILE A 90 2.96 2.86 -9.48
C ILE A 90 2.58 4.01 -8.54
N GLY A 91 1.79 3.68 -7.54
CA GLY A 91 1.14 4.63 -6.65
C GLY A 91 -0.30 4.91 -7.08
N PRO A 92 -1.03 5.75 -6.32
CA PRO A 92 -2.45 5.99 -6.55
C PRO A 92 -2.74 6.87 -7.77
N GLY A 93 -1.72 7.48 -8.37
CA GLY A 93 -1.87 8.36 -9.53
C GLY A 93 -1.81 7.59 -10.84
N VAL A 94 -2.60 8.02 -11.83
CA VAL A 94 -2.54 7.51 -13.20
C VAL A 94 -2.22 8.62 -14.20
N GLU A 95 -1.44 8.28 -15.22
CA GLU A 95 -1.04 9.19 -16.32
C GLU A 95 -2.05 9.20 -17.48
N PHE A 96 -3.35 9.25 -17.18
CA PHE A 96 -4.41 9.45 -18.18
C PHE A 96 -5.00 10.86 -18.05
N GLY A 97 -5.63 11.38 -19.11
CA GLY A 97 -6.40 12.61 -19.00
C GLY A 97 -7.62 12.42 -18.09
N HIS A 98 -8.03 13.46 -17.36
CA HIS A 98 -9.26 13.42 -16.56
C HIS A 98 -10.46 13.00 -17.42
N GLY A 99 -11.25 12.04 -16.95
CA GLY A 99 -12.41 11.52 -17.68
C GLY A 99 -12.07 10.58 -18.85
N SER A 100 -10.79 10.21 -19.04
CA SER A 100 -10.41 9.23 -20.07
C SER A 100 -10.96 7.83 -19.76
N ILE A 101 -11.15 7.51 -18.48
CA ILE A 101 -11.77 6.27 -18.02
C ILE A 101 -13.01 6.64 -17.21
N THR A 102 -14.16 6.22 -17.72
CA THR A 102 -15.47 6.32 -17.09
C THR A 102 -16.17 4.97 -17.18
N ASP A 103 -17.18 4.77 -16.35
CA ASP A 103 -18.00 3.56 -16.37
C ASP A 103 -18.79 3.37 -17.67
N SER A 104 -19.05 4.47 -18.41
CA SER A 104 -19.68 4.47 -19.72
C SER A 104 -18.74 4.13 -20.88
N ASN A 105 -17.43 4.36 -20.73
CA ASN A 105 -16.45 4.18 -21.81
C ASN A 105 -15.43 3.04 -21.57
N CYS A 106 -15.45 2.41 -20.39
CA CYS A 106 -14.54 1.34 -20.04
C CYS A 106 -15.26 -0.02 -19.88
N LYS A 107 -14.49 -1.10 -20.03
CA LYS A 107 -14.94 -2.47 -19.75
C LYS A 107 -13.94 -3.14 -18.83
N ILE A 108 -14.43 -3.70 -17.73
CA ILE A 108 -13.65 -4.51 -16.80
C ILE A 108 -13.73 -5.95 -17.25
N TYR A 109 -12.57 -6.56 -17.47
CA TYR A 109 -12.45 -7.97 -17.79
C TYR A 109 -11.87 -8.69 -16.57
N LEU A 110 -12.52 -9.79 -16.17
CA LEU A 110 -12.06 -10.65 -15.10
C LEU A 110 -11.64 -11.99 -15.68
N MET A 111 -10.62 -12.60 -15.10
CA MET A 111 -10.21 -13.96 -15.47
C MET A 111 -11.28 -14.94 -15.02
N LYS A 112 -11.92 -15.63 -15.96
CA LYS A 112 -13.02 -16.58 -15.71
C LYS A 112 -12.65 -17.59 -14.62
N SER A 113 -11.47 -18.20 -14.70
CA SER A 113 -10.97 -19.17 -13.72
C SER A 113 -10.90 -18.60 -12.30
N LYS A 114 -10.49 -17.35 -12.14
CA LYS A 114 -10.41 -16.67 -10.84
C LYS A 114 -11.78 -16.31 -10.28
N VAL A 115 -12.73 -15.96 -11.14
CA VAL A 115 -14.13 -15.76 -10.73
C VAL A 115 -14.74 -17.08 -10.24
N GLU A 116 -14.51 -18.18 -10.98
CA GLU A 116 -15.00 -19.50 -10.58
C GLU A 116 -14.36 -19.99 -9.27
N GLU A 117 -13.04 -19.77 -9.09
CA GLU A 117 -12.34 -20.03 -7.84
C GLU A 117 -12.95 -19.24 -6.67
N PHE A 118 -13.16 -17.93 -6.86
CA PHE A 118 -13.79 -17.08 -5.86
C PHE A 118 -15.20 -17.55 -5.49
N LEU A 119 -16.05 -17.87 -6.47
CA LEU A 119 -17.43 -18.31 -6.21
C LEU A 119 -17.46 -19.61 -5.39
N LYS A 120 -16.59 -20.58 -5.71
CA LYS A 120 -16.46 -21.83 -4.94
C LYS A 120 -15.99 -21.57 -3.50
N MET A 121 -15.02 -20.68 -3.32
CA MET A 121 -14.55 -20.27 -1.99
C MET A 121 -15.66 -19.56 -1.19
N PHE A 122 -16.47 -18.74 -1.87
CA PHE A 122 -17.57 -18.01 -1.24
C PHE A 122 -18.69 -18.95 -0.74
N GLU A 123 -19.00 -20.01 -1.50
CA GLU A 123 -19.96 -21.04 -1.09
C GLU A 123 -19.48 -21.85 0.11
N THR A 124 -18.17 -22.05 0.22
CA THR A 124 -17.53 -22.84 1.27
C THR A 124 -16.90 -21.99 2.37
N PHE A 125 -17.25 -20.70 2.44
CA PHE A 125 -16.53 -19.69 3.20
C PHE A 125 -16.38 -20.08 4.67
N LYS A 126 -15.22 -20.64 4.98
CA LYS A 126 -14.69 -20.73 6.33
C LYS A 126 -13.67 -19.61 6.42
N LEU A 127 -13.73 -18.84 7.50
CA LEU A 127 -12.68 -17.90 7.86
C LEU A 127 -11.40 -18.70 8.06
N ASN A 128 -10.64 -18.90 7.00
CA ASN A 128 -9.28 -19.42 7.13
C ASN A 128 -8.49 -18.36 7.91
N PRO A 129 -7.65 -18.79 8.88
CA PRO A 129 -6.77 -17.84 9.55
C PRO A 129 -5.96 -17.12 8.46
N LEU A 130 -6.12 -15.79 8.41
CA LEU A 130 -5.42 -14.94 7.45
C LEU A 130 -3.93 -15.22 7.59
N HIS A 131 -3.30 -15.70 6.52
CA HIS A 131 -1.86 -15.72 6.47
C HIS A 131 -1.38 -14.27 6.53
N ILE A 132 -0.70 -13.92 7.61
CA ILE A 132 -0.24 -12.55 7.82
C ILE A 132 0.89 -12.27 6.83
N ASN A 133 0.59 -11.45 5.82
CA ASN A 133 1.55 -10.97 4.85
C ASN A 133 1.58 -9.44 4.93
N ILE A 134 2.69 -8.87 5.41
CA ILE A 134 2.88 -7.42 5.54
C ILE A 134 2.75 -6.72 4.18
N SER A 135 3.09 -7.39 3.07
CA SER A 135 2.90 -6.85 1.72
C SER A 135 1.43 -6.65 1.34
N SER A 136 0.49 -7.28 2.07
CA SER A 136 -0.96 -7.08 1.92
C SER A 136 -1.49 -5.89 2.73
N LEU A 137 -0.64 -5.15 3.43
CA LEU A 137 -1.01 -3.86 4.02
C LEU A 137 -1.10 -2.78 2.94
N ARG A 138 -2.06 -1.86 3.14
CA ARG A 138 -2.25 -0.69 2.28
C ARG A 138 -1.14 0.34 2.46
N GLN A 139 -0.96 1.20 1.47
CA GLN A 139 -0.11 2.37 1.63
C GLN A 139 -0.84 3.44 2.46
N VAL A 140 -0.43 3.60 3.71
CA VAL A 140 -0.95 4.63 4.62
C VAL A 140 0.18 5.52 5.14
N THR A 141 -0.13 6.79 5.40
CA THR A 141 0.84 7.77 5.92
C THR A 141 0.41 8.41 7.25
N SER A 142 -0.76 8.04 7.77
CA SER A 142 -1.33 8.62 8.97
C SER A 142 -2.31 7.66 9.65
N SER A 143 -2.91 8.10 10.77
CA SER A 143 -3.93 7.36 11.53
C SER A 143 -3.43 6.02 12.09
N PHE A 144 -2.15 5.94 12.43
CA PHE A 144 -1.53 4.74 13.03
C PHE A 144 -2.11 4.37 14.41
N SER A 145 -2.86 5.25 15.06
CA SER A 145 -3.62 4.90 16.28
C SER A 145 -4.87 4.05 16.01
N LYS A 146 -5.25 3.83 14.74
CA LYS A 146 -6.45 3.11 14.34
C LYS A 146 -6.10 1.74 13.77
N CYS A 147 -6.78 0.69 14.25
CA CYS A 147 -6.59 -0.68 13.76
C CYS A 147 -6.83 -0.80 12.24
N SER A 148 -7.71 0.01 11.67
CA SER A 148 -8.01 -0.02 10.23
C SER A 148 -6.81 0.32 9.33
N SER A 149 -5.79 1.01 9.86
CA SER A 149 -4.53 1.30 9.16
C SER A 149 -3.68 0.04 8.93
N TYR A 150 -3.97 -1.03 9.65
CA TYR A 150 -3.23 -2.29 9.62
C TYR A 150 -4.02 -3.43 8.97
N LEU A 151 -5.13 -3.14 8.31
CA LEU A 151 -5.92 -4.17 7.63
C LEU A 151 -5.20 -4.68 6.37
N LEU A 152 -5.21 -6.01 6.21
CA LEU A 152 -4.60 -6.73 5.08
C LEU A 152 -5.49 -6.63 3.82
N TRP A 153 -5.67 -5.40 3.34
CA TRP A 153 -6.64 -5.03 2.29
C TRP A 153 -5.98 -4.64 0.97
N ARG A 154 -4.71 -4.98 0.79
CA ARG A 154 -4.02 -4.89 -0.49
C ARG A 154 -3.91 -6.28 -1.13
N SER A 155 -4.17 -6.34 -2.43
CA SER A 155 -3.98 -7.54 -3.24
C SER A 155 -3.10 -7.23 -4.45
N THR A 156 -2.21 -8.16 -4.79
CA THR A 156 -1.36 -8.11 -5.98
C THR A 156 -1.65 -9.33 -6.86
N LEU A 157 -1.60 -9.14 -8.18
CA LEU A 157 -1.71 -10.21 -9.17
C LEU A 157 -0.57 -11.22 -8.97
N GLN A 158 -0.90 -12.52 -8.96
CA GLN A 158 0.00 -13.60 -8.55
C GLN A 158 1.36 -13.59 -9.27
N GLU A 159 1.38 -13.28 -10.57
CA GLU A 159 2.60 -13.21 -11.39
C GLU A 159 3.56 -12.09 -10.96
N PHE A 160 3.08 -11.15 -10.15
CA PHE A 160 3.79 -9.99 -9.60
C PHE A 160 3.83 -10.01 -8.06
N ASP A 161 3.40 -11.11 -7.42
CA ASP A 161 3.38 -11.24 -5.95
C ASP A 161 4.78 -11.58 -5.40
N SER A 162 5.68 -10.61 -5.54
CA SER A 162 7.04 -10.63 -5.02
C SER A 162 7.49 -9.20 -4.71
N SER A 163 8.41 -9.04 -3.75
CA SER A 163 8.94 -7.73 -3.33
C SER A 163 9.63 -6.95 -4.44
N VAL A 164 10.05 -7.62 -5.53
CA VAL A 164 10.70 -6.98 -6.68
C VAL A 164 9.71 -6.33 -7.66
N TYR A 165 8.42 -6.68 -7.55
CA TYR A 165 7.34 -6.25 -8.44
C TYR A 165 6.20 -5.53 -7.71
N SER A 166 6.01 -5.80 -6.43
CA SER A 166 4.94 -5.20 -5.62
C SER A 166 5.33 -3.81 -5.14
N PRO A 167 4.43 -2.81 -5.21
CA PRO A 167 4.70 -1.46 -4.72
C PRO A 167 5.16 -1.44 -3.26
N ALA A 168 6.27 -0.76 -3.00
CA ALA A 168 6.79 -0.52 -1.68
C ALA A 168 5.82 0.37 -0.86
N THR A 169 5.76 0.11 0.45
CA THR A 169 4.99 0.89 1.42
C THR A 169 5.89 1.31 2.57
N VAL A 170 5.33 2.11 3.48
CA VAL A 170 5.97 2.42 4.76
C VAL A 170 6.28 1.16 5.59
N PHE A 171 5.56 0.06 5.39
CA PHE A 171 5.77 -1.20 6.12
C PHE A 171 6.75 -2.16 5.45
N THR A 172 6.97 -2.04 4.13
CA THR A 172 7.77 -3.00 3.35
C THR A 172 9.08 -2.42 2.83
N LEU A 173 9.29 -1.09 2.93
CA LEU A 173 10.53 -0.45 2.50
C LEU A 173 11.78 -1.04 3.18
N CYS A 174 11.67 -1.41 4.47
CA CYS A 174 12.77 -2.02 5.22
C CYS A 174 13.23 -3.39 4.66
N ASP A 175 12.34 -4.12 3.97
CA ASP A 175 12.64 -5.45 3.42
C ASP A 175 13.29 -5.39 2.02
N LEU A 176 13.35 -4.21 1.39
CA LEU A 176 13.91 -4.09 0.05
C LEU A 176 15.44 -4.19 0.06
N PRO A 177 16.04 -4.96 -0.87
CA PRO A 177 17.48 -5.12 -0.94
C PRO A 177 18.15 -3.83 -1.46
N ASN A 178 19.12 -3.32 -0.71
CA ASN A 178 19.89 -2.14 -1.10
C ASN A 178 20.78 -2.40 -2.33
N LYS A 179 21.32 -3.63 -2.48
CA LYS A 179 22.35 -3.96 -3.48
C LYS A 179 21.88 -3.83 -4.94
N ASP A 180 20.57 -3.90 -5.16
CA ASP A 180 19.97 -3.85 -6.50
C ASP A 180 19.42 -2.45 -6.86
N GLY A 181 19.74 -1.43 -6.05
CA GLY A 181 19.44 -0.03 -6.34
C GLY A 181 17.98 0.40 -6.11
N TYR A 182 17.15 -0.44 -5.48
CA TYR A 182 15.75 -0.11 -5.15
C TYR A 182 15.39 -0.26 -3.67
N GLY A 183 16.33 -0.67 -2.82
CA GLY A 183 16.21 -0.62 -1.37
C GLY A 183 16.90 0.59 -0.77
N VAL A 184 16.81 0.70 0.55
CA VAL A 184 17.47 1.74 1.34
C VAL A 184 18.66 1.18 2.10
N GLY A 185 19.70 1.99 2.30
CA GLY A 185 20.91 1.60 3.02
C GLY A 185 20.62 1.11 4.44
N SER A 186 21.41 0.15 4.93
CA SER A 186 21.21 -0.46 6.26
C SER A 186 21.35 0.51 7.42
N THR A 187 22.08 1.61 7.22
CA THR A 187 22.26 2.69 8.20
C THR A 187 21.34 3.89 7.95
N SER A 188 20.43 3.80 6.98
CA SER A 188 19.49 4.90 6.71
C SER A 188 18.37 4.91 7.74
N GLY A 189 18.01 6.10 8.23
CA GLY A 189 16.84 6.22 9.09
C GLY A 189 15.54 5.85 8.36
N ALA A 190 15.47 5.90 7.03
CA ALA A 190 14.31 5.47 6.27
C ALA A 190 14.05 3.96 6.46
N LYS A 191 15.12 3.15 6.48
CA LYS A 191 15.03 1.72 6.79
C LYS A 191 14.54 1.51 8.22
N LEU A 192 15.15 2.22 9.19
CA LEU A 192 14.79 2.15 10.59
C LEU A 192 13.32 2.54 10.82
N GLY A 193 12.88 3.67 10.27
CA GLY A 193 11.50 4.15 10.35
C GLY A 193 10.50 3.15 9.76
N SER A 194 10.84 2.53 8.62
CA SER A 194 10.00 1.48 8.04
C SER A 194 9.94 0.24 8.93
N HIS A 195 11.07 -0.14 9.54
CA HIS A 195 11.16 -1.29 10.43
C HIS A 195 10.31 -1.10 11.69
N ILE A 196 10.33 0.09 12.29
CA ILE A 196 9.46 0.46 13.43
C ILE A 196 7.98 0.31 13.05
N LEU A 197 7.57 0.89 11.91
CA LEU A 197 6.19 0.81 11.44
C LEU A 197 5.77 -0.64 11.11
N GLN A 198 6.70 -1.44 10.60
CA GLN A 198 6.47 -2.87 10.35
C GLN A 198 6.25 -3.64 11.66
N ILE A 199 7.02 -3.36 12.72
CA ILE A 199 6.81 -3.98 14.03
C ILE A 199 5.44 -3.59 14.59
N PHE A 200 5.03 -2.32 14.47
CA PHE A 200 3.69 -1.89 14.88
C PHE A 200 2.60 -2.69 14.16
N ALA A 201 2.74 -2.87 12.84
CA ALA A 201 1.80 -3.65 12.06
C ALA A 201 1.76 -5.12 12.49
N LYS A 202 2.92 -5.76 12.67
CA LYS A 202 3.03 -7.14 13.15
C LYS A 202 2.38 -7.31 14.52
N ALA A 203 2.65 -6.39 15.46
CA ALA A 203 2.07 -6.44 16.80
C ALA A 203 0.54 -6.30 16.78
N ILE A 204 -0.02 -5.39 15.97
CA ILE A 204 -1.48 -5.25 15.82
C ILE A 204 -2.10 -6.53 15.24
N LEU A 205 -1.46 -7.12 14.22
CA LEU A 205 -1.99 -8.28 13.50
C LEU A 205 -1.87 -9.59 14.28
N VAL A 206 -0.82 -9.77 15.07
CA VAL A 206 -0.50 -11.04 15.75
C VAL A 206 -0.78 -10.97 17.26
N ASN A 207 -0.35 -9.89 17.89
CA ASN A 207 -0.24 -9.78 19.36
C ASN A 207 -1.25 -8.80 19.96
N LYS A 208 -2.39 -8.58 19.29
CA LYS A 208 -3.45 -7.64 19.72
C LYS A 208 -2.95 -6.22 20.00
N GLY A 209 -1.86 -5.81 19.35
CA GLY A 209 -1.26 -4.49 19.50
C GLY A 209 -0.27 -4.35 20.66
N ILE A 210 0.12 -5.44 21.31
CA ILE A 210 1.11 -5.41 22.39
C ILE A 210 2.51 -5.73 21.84
N ILE A 211 3.49 -4.95 22.27
CA ILE A 211 4.91 -5.07 21.94
C ILE A 211 5.70 -5.30 23.23
N GLN A 212 6.65 -6.23 23.16
CA GLN A 212 7.63 -6.49 24.21
C GLN A 212 9.03 -6.07 23.75
N LEU A 213 9.96 -5.97 24.71
CA LEU A 213 11.35 -5.59 24.42
C LEU A 213 12.03 -6.51 23.39
N SER A 214 11.70 -7.81 23.42
CA SER A 214 12.24 -8.79 22.46
C SER A 214 11.86 -8.48 21.01
N ASP A 215 10.70 -7.89 20.77
CA ASP A 215 10.23 -7.54 19.42
C ASP A 215 11.08 -6.42 18.79
N PHE A 216 11.72 -5.60 19.63
CA PHE A 216 12.53 -4.45 19.22
C PHE A 216 14.04 -4.69 19.26
N HIS A 217 14.51 -5.86 19.70
CA HIS A 217 15.94 -6.11 19.95
C HIS A 217 16.83 -5.72 18.76
N ASN A 218 16.49 -6.18 17.55
CA ASN A 218 17.27 -5.87 16.34
C ASN A 218 17.21 -4.37 15.97
N VAL A 219 16.04 -3.75 16.12
CA VAL A 219 15.83 -2.32 15.82
C VAL A 219 16.57 -1.43 16.80
N LEU A 220 16.64 -1.81 18.08
CA LEU A 220 17.42 -1.10 19.09
C LEU A 220 18.91 -1.16 18.77
N LEU A 221 19.43 -2.32 18.35
CA LEU A 221 20.82 -2.44 17.90
C LEU A 221 21.12 -1.57 16.66
N GLU A 222 20.21 -1.55 15.68
CA GLU A 222 20.31 -0.66 14.50
C GLU A 222 20.32 0.81 14.92
N TYR A 223 19.42 1.20 15.82
CA TYR A 223 19.29 2.55 16.35
C TYR A 223 20.54 3.01 17.11
N GLU A 224 21.07 2.20 18.01
CA GLU A 224 22.30 2.51 18.75
C GLU A 224 23.50 2.71 17.82
N ASN A 225 23.62 1.88 16.78
CA ASN A 225 24.69 2.01 15.80
C ASN A 225 24.57 3.31 15.00
N ILE A 226 23.36 3.72 14.62
CA ILE A 226 23.11 4.98 13.89
C ILE A 226 23.48 6.19 14.77
N ILE A 227 23.08 6.20 16.05
CA ILE A 227 23.42 7.30 16.97
C ILE A 227 24.94 7.42 17.15
N LYS A 228 25.64 6.30 17.32
CA LYS A 228 27.11 6.27 17.47
C LYS A 228 27.84 6.87 16.27
N GLN A 229 27.28 6.76 15.07
CA GLN A 229 27.89 7.28 13.83
C GLN A 229 27.77 8.81 13.66
N LYS A 230 27.06 9.52 14.55
CA LYS A 230 26.84 10.98 14.47
C LYS A 230 26.31 11.44 13.10
N CYS A 231 25.53 10.59 12.41
CA CYS A 231 24.84 10.98 11.18
C CYS A 231 23.90 12.16 11.43
N ASP A 232 23.68 12.98 10.41
CA ASP A 232 23.01 14.28 10.51
C ASP A 232 21.63 14.16 11.21
N VAL A 233 21.63 14.48 12.52
CA VAL A 233 20.57 14.16 13.49
C VAL A 233 19.25 14.84 13.13
N LYS A 234 19.30 15.93 12.35
CA LYS A 234 18.13 16.74 11.99
C LYS A 234 17.16 16.01 11.07
N GLU A 235 17.65 15.24 10.09
CA GLU A 235 16.77 14.53 9.15
C GLU A 235 15.95 13.44 9.88
N TRP A 236 16.54 12.85 10.92
CA TRP A 236 16.01 11.68 11.63
C TRP A 236 15.40 12.00 12.99
N SER A 237 15.28 13.28 13.36
CA SER A 237 14.81 13.73 14.68
C SER A 237 13.50 13.07 15.14
N SER A 238 12.52 12.92 14.23
CA SER A 238 11.23 12.28 14.51
C SER A 238 11.37 10.78 14.79
N ILE A 239 12.28 10.10 14.11
CA ILE A 239 12.58 8.68 14.33
C ILE A 239 13.28 8.51 15.67
N ILE A 240 14.25 9.37 15.97
CA ILE A 240 14.99 9.36 17.25
C ILE A 240 14.02 9.57 18.41
N LYS A 241 13.17 10.59 18.34
CA LYS A 241 12.16 10.88 19.35
C LYS A 241 11.24 9.68 19.60
N VAL A 242 10.71 9.07 18.54
CA VAL A 242 9.84 7.89 18.64
C VAL A 242 10.60 6.71 19.27
N MET A 243 11.87 6.49 18.89
CA MET A 243 12.68 5.42 19.47
C MET A 243 12.98 5.63 20.95
N ASP A 244 13.29 6.85 21.37
CA ASP A 244 13.49 7.19 22.78
C ASP A 244 12.23 6.92 23.62
N GLU A 245 11.07 7.32 23.12
CA GLU A 245 9.78 7.09 23.79
C GLU A 245 9.40 5.60 23.83
N ILE A 246 9.68 4.85 22.76
CA ILE A 246 9.51 3.38 22.73
C ILE A 246 10.41 2.74 23.78
N ASN A 247 11.69 3.10 23.82
CA ASN A 247 12.65 2.53 24.76
C ASN A 247 12.25 2.83 26.22
N ALA A 248 11.85 4.06 26.51
CA ALA A 248 11.34 4.43 27.84
C ALA A 248 10.11 3.60 28.23
N SER A 249 9.18 3.40 27.30
CA SER A 249 7.96 2.61 27.53
C SER A 249 8.28 1.13 27.77
N LEU A 250 9.16 0.53 26.96
CA LEU A 250 9.52 -0.89 27.06
C LEU A 250 10.37 -1.18 28.31
N ASN A 251 11.16 -0.22 28.78
CA ASN A 251 11.86 -0.35 30.07
C ASN A 251 10.88 -0.34 31.26
N SER A 252 9.69 0.24 31.08
CA SER A 252 8.61 0.22 32.08
C SER A 252 7.69 -1.00 31.98
N GLY A 253 7.83 -1.84 30.93
CA GLY A 253 7.02 -3.04 30.71
C GLY A 253 6.70 -3.29 29.23
N GLU A 254 5.41 -3.44 28.92
CA GLU A 254 4.92 -3.63 27.56
C GLU A 254 4.41 -2.33 26.94
N LEU A 255 4.44 -2.25 25.61
CA LEU A 255 3.93 -1.11 24.84
C LEU A 255 2.68 -1.50 24.06
N SER A 256 1.59 -0.77 24.28
CA SER A 256 0.41 -0.82 23.40
C SER A 256 0.61 0.10 22.20
N VAL A 257 0.60 -0.47 20.99
CA VAL A 257 0.76 0.28 19.71
C VAL A 257 -0.28 1.37 19.59
N THR A 258 -1.56 1.06 19.86
CA THR A 258 -2.64 2.03 19.67
C THR A 258 -2.52 3.20 20.64
N SER A 259 -2.22 2.92 21.92
CA SER A 259 -2.00 3.95 22.93
C SER A 259 -0.77 4.81 22.61
N PHE A 260 0.33 4.17 22.23
CA PHE A 260 1.56 4.85 21.83
C PHE A 260 1.33 5.77 20.62
N CYS A 261 0.75 5.23 19.54
CA CYS A 261 0.45 6.00 18.33
C CYS A 261 -0.60 7.08 18.58
N ASN A 262 -1.49 6.94 19.57
CA ASN A 262 -2.43 8.00 19.93
C ASN A 262 -1.71 9.19 20.59
N ASN A 263 -0.81 8.90 21.54
CA ASN A 263 -0.03 9.92 22.24
C ASN A 263 1.03 10.56 21.32
N ASN A 264 1.53 9.82 20.33
CA ASN A 264 2.62 10.23 19.45
C ASN A 264 2.20 10.34 17.97
N SER A 265 0.92 10.60 17.71
CA SER A 265 0.33 10.56 16.36
C SER A 265 1.05 11.44 15.34
N GLY A 266 1.44 12.66 15.76
CA GLY A 266 2.19 13.60 14.93
C GLY A 266 3.56 13.04 14.53
N SER A 267 4.33 12.53 15.50
CA SER A 267 5.68 12.00 15.25
C SER A 267 5.66 10.72 14.42
N VAL A 268 4.73 9.79 14.67
CA VAL A 268 4.62 8.55 13.87
C VAL A 268 4.19 8.86 12.42
N SER A 269 3.26 9.80 12.22
CA SER A 269 2.86 10.23 10.86
C SER A 269 4.01 10.97 10.15
N GLU A 270 4.81 11.75 10.88
CA GLU A 270 5.99 12.42 10.33
C GLU A 270 7.04 11.41 9.85
N ILE A 271 7.25 10.31 10.59
CA ILE A 271 8.09 9.20 10.11
C ILE A 271 7.57 8.73 8.76
N ALA A 272 6.31 8.32 8.67
CA ALA A 272 5.72 7.82 7.42
C ALA A 272 5.86 8.83 6.25
N ASN A 273 5.68 10.12 6.51
CA ASN A 273 5.89 11.17 5.52
C ASN A 273 7.35 11.26 5.05
N LYS A 274 8.33 11.18 5.95
CA LYS A 274 9.77 11.17 5.62
C LYS A 274 10.18 9.97 4.77
N LEU A 275 9.49 8.84 4.89
CA LEU A 275 9.73 7.67 4.03
C LEU A 275 9.32 7.89 2.56
N SER A 276 8.48 8.89 2.26
CA SER A 276 7.84 9.05 0.94
C SER A 276 8.83 9.16 -0.23
N SER A 277 9.95 9.87 -0.03
CA SER A 277 10.98 10.01 -1.07
C SER A 277 11.67 8.67 -1.38
N SER A 278 12.03 7.91 -0.33
CA SER A 278 12.64 6.59 -0.46
C SER A 278 11.68 5.58 -1.10
N ILE A 279 10.39 5.61 -0.71
CA ILE A 279 9.35 4.79 -1.32
C ILE A 279 9.17 5.14 -2.80
N SER A 280 9.17 6.42 -3.15
CA SER A 280 9.08 6.88 -4.55
C SER A 280 10.24 6.33 -5.39
N THR A 281 11.48 6.45 -4.89
CA THR A 281 12.67 5.90 -5.55
C THR A 281 12.59 4.39 -5.73
N ALA A 282 12.20 3.65 -4.68
CA ALA A 282 12.01 2.20 -4.75
C ALA A 282 10.96 1.83 -5.80
N ASN A 283 9.82 2.53 -5.79
CA ASN A 283 8.72 2.29 -6.72
C ASN A 283 9.09 2.60 -8.18
N ASN A 284 9.93 3.60 -8.44
CA ASN A 284 10.44 3.86 -9.80
C ASN A 284 11.26 2.69 -10.35
N MET A 285 12.01 1.99 -9.50
CA MET A 285 12.76 0.80 -9.89
C MET A 285 11.87 -0.43 -10.01
N ILE A 286 10.92 -0.60 -9.10
CA ILE A 286 9.89 -1.65 -9.20
C ILE A 286 9.12 -1.51 -10.53
N ALA A 287 8.80 -0.29 -10.95
CA ALA A 287 8.15 -0.04 -12.24
C ALA A 287 8.98 -0.56 -13.43
N LYS A 288 10.31 -0.40 -13.40
CA LYS A 288 11.21 -0.97 -14.40
C LYS A 288 11.19 -2.51 -14.39
N ASN A 289 11.17 -3.12 -13.20
CA ASN A 289 11.09 -4.58 -13.04
C ASN A 289 9.77 -5.14 -13.56
N VAL A 290 8.66 -4.48 -13.24
CA VAL A 290 7.32 -4.81 -13.74
C VAL A 290 7.28 -4.73 -15.26
N LYS A 291 7.81 -3.63 -15.86
CA LYS A 291 7.93 -3.49 -17.31
C LYS A 291 8.69 -4.67 -17.92
N LYS A 292 9.87 -5.00 -17.38
CA LYS A 292 10.68 -6.15 -17.85
C LYS A 292 9.92 -7.47 -17.76
N LYS A 293 9.25 -7.73 -16.63
CA LYS A 293 8.47 -8.96 -16.41
C LYS A 293 7.29 -9.06 -17.37
N LEU A 294 6.58 -7.96 -17.63
CA LEU A 294 5.48 -7.92 -18.59
C LEU A 294 5.94 -8.26 -20.01
N LEU A 295 7.05 -7.69 -20.45
CA LEU A 295 7.64 -8.00 -21.75
C LEU A 295 7.99 -9.50 -21.84
N GLN A 296 8.57 -10.09 -20.79
CA GLN A 296 8.88 -11.52 -20.74
C GLN A 296 7.65 -12.45 -20.77
N LEU A 297 6.53 -12.03 -20.17
CA LEU A 297 5.33 -12.86 -20.10
C LEU A 297 4.51 -12.81 -21.39
N TYR A 298 4.63 -11.71 -22.16
CA TYR A 298 3.65 -11.37 -23.18
C TYR A 298 4.23 -10.95 -24.54
N GLN A 299 5.56 -10.93 -24.71
CA GLN A 299 6.25 -10.80 -26.00
C GLN A 299 7.15 -12.01 -26.24
#